data_AF-A0A7G8X8L7-F1
#
_entry.id   AF-A0A7G8X8L7-F1
#
_cell.length_a   1.000
_cell.length_b   1.000
_cell.length_c   1.000
_cell.angle_alpha   90.00
_cell.angle_beta   90.00
_cell.angle_gamma   90.00
#
_symmetry.space_group_name_H-M   'P 1'
#
loop_
_entity.id
_entity.type
_entity.pdbx_description
1 polymer ?
#
loop_
_entity_poly.entity_id
_entity_poly.type
_entity_poly.pdbx_seq_one_letter_code
_entity_poly.pdbx_strand_id
1 'polypeptide(L)'
;MQYIVFDLEATMSQYIIEIGAAKVSDVEGELKIIDRFQSYVKPPQMDLLDKRTLKFVGLTTDQFIDSPNMVEVMQRFCKWIGEEDYYLCSWSNSDLRLLVNHYAKERYDLSWVKNFNDIQRPICVDVFQENRQISLKEALTMSGIEQDGELHSAGDDAVNTAKLLVKNIKDIVATTSEDPFAQIICALYKNCFICGKTTRHNDLHLNEKGKKTNRCNTCWERINEENLAKELEGKANIKVQ
;
A
#
# COMPACT_ATOMS: atom_id res chain seq x y z
N MET A 1 0.25 2.88 -22.43
CA MET A 1 0.35 2.18 -21.13
C MET A 1 0.61 3.24 -20.07
N GLN A 2 -0.19 3.31 -19.01
CA GLN A 2 -0.05 4.33 -17.97
C GLN A 2 0.42 3.71 -16.64
N TYR A 3 1.34 4.38 -15.97
CA TYR A 3 1.75 4.08 -14.59
C TYR A 3 1.53 5.30 -13.72
N ILE A 4 0.95 5.08 -12.55
CA ILE A 4 0.83 6.08 -11.49
C ILE A 4 1.78 5.65 -10.39
N VAL A 5 2.90 6.36 -10.26
CA VAL A 5 3.87 6.12 -9.20
C VAL A 5 3.55 7.09 -8.07
N PHE A 6 3.23 6.61 -6.87
CA PHE A 6 2.84 7.45 -5.75
C PHE A 6 3.67 7.16 -4.51
N ASP A 7 3.72 8.16 -3.64
CA ASP A 7 4.37 8.14 -2.34
C ASP A 7 3.52 8.95 -1.35
N LEU A 8 3.57 8.59 -0.06
CA LEU A 8 2.77 9.20 0.99
C LEU A 8 3.62 9.56 2.20
N GLU A 9 3.47 10.80 2.67
CA GLU A 9 3.99 11.19 3.98
C GLU A 9 2.87 11.24 5.01
N ALA A 10 3.18 10.81 6.24
CA ALA A 10 2.21 10.66 7.30
C ALA A 10 2.73 11.06 8.68
N THR A 11 1.81 11.40 9.58
CA THR A 11 2.13 11.58 11.00
C THR A 11 2.51 10.25 11.66
N MET A 12 3.11 10.32 12.85
CA MET A 12 3.38 9.13 13.67
C MET A 12 2.11 8.32 13.99
N SER A 13 0.96 8.99 14.04
CA SER A 13 -0.35 8.35 14.19
C SER A 13 -0.95 7.87 12.86
N GLN A 14 -0.19 7.85 11.77
CA GLN A 14 -0.58 7.38 10.44
C GLN A 14 -1.82 8.11 9.88
N TYR A 15 -1.82 9.44 10.00
CA TYR A 15 -2.68 10.30 9.18
C TYR A 15 -1.83 10.81 8.03
N ILE A 16 -2.29 10.61 6.80
CA ILE A 16 -1.59 11.11 5.61
C ILE A 16 -1.66 12.63 5.64
N ILE A 17 -0.52 13.27 5.40
CA ILE A 17 -0.33 14.72 5.40
C ILE A 17 0.23 15.22 4.06
N GLU A 18 0.76 14.34 3.22
CA GLU A 18 1.16 14.66 1.85
C GLU A 18 0.88 13.48 0.93
N ILE A 19 0.38 13.77 -0.27
CA ILE A 19 0.26 12.82 -1.36
C ILE A 19 1.07 13.36 -2.54
N GLY A 20 2.04 12.56 -2.98
CA GLY A 20 2.83 12.82 -4.17
C GLY A 20 2.62 11.73 -5.21
N ALA A 21 2.61 12.10 -6.48
CA ALA A 21 2.60 11.13 -7.56
C ALA A 21 3.26 11.65 -8.84
N ALA A 22 3.77 10.72 -9.64
CA ALA A 22 4.25 10.93 -11.00
C ALA A 22 3.45 10.04 -11.96
N LYS A 23 3.00 10.64 -13.06
CA LYS A 23 2.34 9.92 -14.15
C LYS A 23 3.37 9.59 -15.21
N VAL A 24 3.50 8.31 -15.52
CA VAL A 24 4.36 7.81 -16.59
C VAL A 24 3.50 7.25 -17.70
N SER A 25 3.76 7.66 -18.93
CA SER A 25 3.07 7.14 -20.11
C SER A 25 4.04 6.93 -21.26
N ASP A 26 3.62 6.14 -22.24
CA ASP A 26 4.30 6.03 -23.52
C ASP A 26 4.19 7.35 -24.29
N VAL A 27 5.33 7.89 -24.69
CA VAL A 27 5.47 9.04 -25.57
C VAL A 27 6.41 8.62 -26.69
N GLU A 28 5.85 8.37 -27.86
CA GLU A 28 6.58 7.96 -29.07
C GLU A 28 7.37 6.65 -28.91
N GLY A 29 6.82 5.69 -28.16
CA GLY A 29 7.44 4.36 -27.94
C GLY A 29 8.42 4.32 -26.76
N GLU A 30 8.53 5.41 -26.01
CA GLU A 30 9.36 5.50 -24.80
C GLU A 30 8.50 5.87 -23.59
N LEU A 31 8.66 5.18 -22.47
CA LEU A 31 8.03 5.61 -21.22
C LEU A 31 8.70 6.88 -20.70
N LYS A 32 7.89 7.91 -20.46
CA LYS A 32 8.33 9.20 -19.91
C LYS A 32 7.42 9.61 -18.78
N ILE A 33 7.99 10.31 -17.79
CA ILE A 33 7.21 11.04 -16.80
C ILE A 33 6.56 12.21 -17.55
N ILE A 34 5.23 12.23 -17.61
CA ILE A 34 4.46 13.21 -18.37
C ILE A 34 3.77 14.24 -17.48
N ASP A 35 3.60 13.94 -16.20
CA ASP A 35 2.92 14.82 -15.25
C ASP A 35 3.29 14.49 -13.80
N ARG A 36 3.07 15.43 -12.89
CA ARG A 36 3.28 15.30 -11.44
C ARG A 36 2.06 15.83 -10.69
N PHE A 37 1.67 15.12 -9.64
CA PHE A 37 0.71 15.59 -8.65
C PHE A 37 1.40 15.73 -7.29
N GLN A 38 1.05 16.79 -6.57
CA GLN A 38 1.41 16.94 -5.16
C GLN A 38 0.32 17.71 -4.44
N SER A 39 -0.06 17.24 -3.26
CA SER A 39 -0.96 17.98 -2.38
C SER A 39 -0.66 17.65 -0.93
N TYR A 40 -0.63 18.68 -0.10
CA TYR A 40 -0.73 18.52 1.34
C TYR A 40 -2.17 18.18 1.72
N VAL A 41 -2.31 17.45 2.83
CA VAL A 41 -3.56 17.03 3.42
C VAL A 41 -3.62 17.57 4.84
N LYS A 42 -4.68 18.32 5.14
CA LYS A 42 -4.92 18.80 6.50
C LYS A 42 -5.35 17.63 7.40
N PRO A 43 -4.61 17.34 8.49
CA PRO A 43 -5.01 16.32 9.44
C PRO A 43 -6.30 16.75 10.18
N PRO A 44 -7.05 15.81 10.77
CA PRO A 44 -8.31 16.12 11.43
C PRO A 44 -8.12 17.01 12.66
N GLN A 45 -6.93 16.95 13.27
CA GLN A 45 -6.51 17.78 14.40
C GLN A 45 -5.05 18.20 14.18
N MET A 46 -4.75 19.48 14.44
CA MET A 46 -3.43 20.05 14.18
C MET A 46 -2.35 19.58 15.16
N ASP A 47 -2.74 19.10 16.35
CA ASP A 47 -1.85 18.53 17.36
C ASP A 47 -1.26 17.17 16.95
N LEU A 48 -1.81 16.54 15.91
CA LEU A 48 -1.24 15.34 15.27
C LEU A 48 0.04 15.65 14.48
N LEU A 49 0.31 16.92 14.15
CA LEU A 49 1.54 17.37 13.51
C LEU A 49 2.65 17.54 14.56
N ASP A 50 3.18 16.43 15.06
CA ASP A 50 4.27 16.49 16.01
C ASP A 50 5.55 17.06 15.36
N LYS A 51 6.39 17.72 16.18
CA LYS A 51 7.62 18.37 15.71
C LYS A 51 8.59 17.40 15.03
N ARG A 52 8.56 16.11 15.37
CA ARG A 52 9.43 15.10 14.79
C ARG A 52 8.97 14.79 13.36
N THR A 53 7.67 14.58 13.14
CA THR A 53 7.09 14.44 11.80
C THR A 53 7.42 15.65 10.95
N LEU A 54 7.07 16.86 11.39
CA LEU A 54 7.29 18.09 10.62
C LEU A 54 8.76 18.29 10.22
N LYS A 55 9.69 18.02 11.13
CA LYS A 55 11.13 18.09 10.84
C LYS A 55 11.57 17.02 9.85
N PHE A 56 11.00 15.81 9.93
CA PHE A 56 11.35 14.69 9.06
C PHE A 56 10.94 14.95 7.62
N VAL A 57 9.71 15.44 7.40
CA VAL A 57 9.16 15.73 6.07
C VAL A 57 9.49 17.14 5.55
N GLY A 58 10.19 17.96 6.35
CA GLY A 58 10.58 19.32 5.97
C GLY A 58 9.42 20.32 5.88
N LEU A 59 8.28 20.06 6.53
CA LEU A 59 7.09 20.90 6.48
C LEU A 59 6.88 21.71 7.77
N THR A 60 6.09 22.77 7.66
CA THR A 60 5.71 23.67 8.74
C THR A 60 4.22 23.58 9.00
N THR A 61 3.80 23.82 10.24
CA THR A 61 2.37 23.79 10.63
C THR A 61 1.53 24.74 9.78
N ASP A 62 2.08 25.90 9.40
CA ASP A 62 1.37 26.93 8.63
C ASP A 62 0.96 26.45 7.23
N GLN A 63 1.73 25.54 6.62
CA GLN A 63 1.37 24.94 5.32
C GLN A 63 0.06 24.13 5.37
N PHE A 64 -0.35 23.67 6.56
CA PHE A 64 -1.54 22.84 6.73
C PHE A 64 -2.80 23.61 7.10
N ILE A 65 -2.68 24.89 7.49
CA ILE A 65 -3.84 25.69 7.96
C ILE A 65 -4.91 25.79 6.87
N ASP A 66 -4.48 26.09 5.65
CA ASP A 66 -5.34 26.24 4.47
C ASP A 66 -5.27 25.03 3.52
N SER A 67 -4.65 23.93 3.97
CA SER A 67 -4.62 22.70 3.18
C SER A 67 -6.00 22.05 3.10
N PRO A 68 -6.34 21.45 1.95
CA PRO A 68 -7.57 20.68 1.78
C PRO A 68 -7.59 19.45 2.69
N ASN A 69 -8.80 18.96 3.02
CA ASN A 69 -8.95 17.69 3.74
C ASN A 69 -8.71 16.48 2.82
N MET A 70 -8.59 15.29 3.41
CA MET A 70 -8.30 14.06 2.67
C MET A 70 -9.30 13.78 1.54
N VAL A 71 -10.60 14.02 1.74
CA VAL A 71 -11.64 13.77 0.73
C VAL A 71 -11.44 14.67 -0.49
N GLU A 72 -11.19 15.96 -0.27
CA GLU A 72 -10.94 16.93 -1.35
C GLU A 72 -9.66 16.61 -2.12
N VAL A 73 -8.59 16.23 -1.42
CA VAL A 73 -7.34 15.81 -2.07
C VAL A 73 -7.56 14.56 -2.91
N MET A 74 -8.26 13.57 -2.39
CA MET A 74 -8.55 12.34 -3.12
C MET A 74 -9.39 12.59 -4.37
N GLN A 75 -10.38 13.49 -4.32
CA GLN A 75 -11.16 13.87 -5.51
C GLN A 75 -10.26 14.50 -6.59
N ARG A 76 -9.37 15.42 -6.20
CA ARG A 76 -8.39 16.03 -7.11
C ARG A 76 -7.43 15.00 -7.68
N PHE A 77 -6.97 14.07 -6.85
CA PHE A 77 -6.03 13.03 -7.23
C PHE A 77 -6.66 12.04 -8.23
N CYS A 78 -7.85 11.53 -7.95
CA CYS A 78 -8.58 10.66 -8.88
C CYS A 78 -8.88 11.37 -10.20
N LYS A 79 -9.28 12.64 -10.17
CA LYS A 79 -9.47 13.45 -11.38
C LYS A 79 -8.15 13.60 -12.17
N TRP A 80 -7.03 13.78 -11.47
CA TRP A 80 -5.72 13.88 -12.09
C TRP A 80 -5.27 12.55 -12.71
N ILE A 81 -5.53 11.41 -12.07
CA ILE A 81 -5.25 10.08 -12.63
C ILE A 81 -5.97 9.89 -13.98
N GLY A 82 -7.23 10.29 -14.05
CA GLY A 82 -8.08 10.13 -15.24
C GLY A 82 -8.78 8.78 -15.30
N GLU A 83 -9.39 8.49 -16.46
CA GLU A 83 -10.24 7.30 -16.66
C GLU A 83 -9.51 6.13 -17.33
N GLU A 84 -8.30 6.36 -17.85
CA GLU A 84 -7.50 5.31 -18.48
C GLU A 84 -7.10 4.22 -17.48
N ASP A 85 -6.85 3.01 -17.97
CA ASP A 85 -6.28 1.96 -17.15
C ASP A 85 -4.81 2.21 -16.86
N TYR A 86 -4.41 1.91 -15.62
CA TYR A 86 -3.05 2.14 -15.14
C TYR A 86 -2.59 1.02 -14.20
N TYR A 87 -1.27 0.92 -14.09
CA TYR A 87 -0.60 0.25 -12.98
C TYR A 87 -0.32 1.27 -11.89
N LEU A 88 -0.70 0.94 -10.67
CA LEU A 88 -0.34 1.74 -9.50
C LEU A 88 0.97 1.21 -8.94
N CYS A 89 1.92 2.09 -8.67
CA CYS A 89 3.25 1.74 -8.21
C CYS A 89 3.64 2.58 -7.01
N SER A 90 4.36 2.00 -6.06
CA SER A 90 5.07 2.74 -5.02
C SER A 90 6.44 2.11 -4.82
N TRP A 91 7.34 2.83 -4.12
CA TRP A 91 8.65 2.27 -3.81
C TRP A 91 8.49 0.96 -3.04
N SER A 92 7.65 0.91 -2.00
CA SER A 92 7.35 -0.35 -1.30
C SER A 92 5.89 -0.46 -0.87
N ASN A 93 5.51 -1.61 -0.33
CA ASN A 93 4.19 -1.82 0.29
C ASN A 93 3.87 -0.91 1.50
N SER A 94 4.79 -0.05 1.96
CA SER A 94 4.58 0.93 3.04
C SER A 94 3.38 1.84 2.79
N ASP A 95 3.31 2.43 1.61
CA ASP A 95 2.30 3.45 1.25
C ASP A 95 0.91 2.84 1.18
N LEU A 96 0.80 1.64 0.62
CA LEU A 96 -0.45 0.89 0.62
C LEU A 96 -0.94 0.60 2.04
N ARG A 97 -0.04 0.30 2.98
CA ARG A 97 -0.39 0.09 4.39
C ARG A 97 -0.84 1.39 5.06
N LEU A 98 -0.12 2.48 4.85
CA LEU A 98 -0.49 3.81 5.36
C LEU A 98 -1.87 4.20 4.87
N LEU A 99 -2.13 4.04 3.57
CA LEU A 99 -3.42 4.33 2.95
C LEU A 99 -4.56 3.54 3.59
N VAL A 100 -4.40 2.23 3.78
CA VAL A 100 -5.47 1.43 4.42
C VAL A 100 -5.67 1.81 5.89
N ASN A 101 -4.60 2.12 6.61
CA ASN A 101 -4.69 2.48 8.02
C ASN A 101 -5.32 3.86 8.23
N HIS A 102 -5.09 4.81 7.34
CA HIS A 102 -5.77 6.11 7.35
C HIS A 102 -7.23 5.98 6.91
N TYR A 103 -7.51 5.21 5.85
CA TYR A 103 -8.88 4.87 5.44
C TYR A 103 -9.71 4.25 6.58
N ALA A 104 -9.10 3.41 7.42
CA ALA A 104 -9.77 2.81 8.57
C ALA A 104 -10.29 3.85 9.58
N LYS A 105 -9.72 5.07 9.59
CA LYS A 105 -10.08 6.17 10.49
C LYS A 105 -11.03 7.17 9.85
N GLU A 106 -10.75 7.59 8.61
CA GLU A 106 -11.44 8.74 7.99
C GLU A 106 -12.41 8.40 6.86
N ARG A 107 -12.39 7.16 6.34
CA ARG A 107 -13.31 6.67 5.29
C ARG A 107 -13.40 7.60 4.06
N TYR A 108 -12.64 7.25 3.03
CA TYR A 108 -12.65 7.94 1.74
C TYR A 108 -12.60 6.91 0.60
N ASP A 109 -12.80 7.35 -0.64
CA ASP A 109 -12.81 6.45 -1.78
C ASP A 109 -11.44 5.78 -2.02
N LEU A 110 -11.46 4.46 -2.17
CA LEU A 110 -10.31 3.62 -2.48
C LEU A 110 -10.45 2.89 -3.82
N SER A 111 -11.48 3.19 -4.64
CA SER A 111 -11.69 2.48 -5.92
C SER A 111 -10.58 2.74 -6.94
N TRP A 112 -9.81 3.81 -6.77
CA TRP A 112 -8.61 4.11 -7.54
C TRP A 112 -7.44 3.18 -7.21
N VAL A 113 -7.44 2.52 -6.06
CA VAL A 113 -6.39 1.56 -5.73
C VAL A 113 -6.67 0.27 -6.49
N LYS A 114 -6.07 0.13 -7.67
CA LYS A 114 -6.11 -1.05 -8.53
C LYS A 114 -4.71 -1.33 -9.09
N ASN A 115 -4.45 -2.57 -9.48
CA ASN A 115 -3.20 -2.96 -10.15
C ASN A 115 -1.93 -2.47 -9.40
N PHE A 116 -1.92 -2.62 -8.07
CA PHE A 116 -0.80 -2.16 -7.23
C PHE A 116 0.43 -3.06 -7.38
N ASN A 117 1.60 -2.42 -7.55
CA ASN A 117 2.90 -3.06 -7.74
C ASN A 117 3.96 -2.40 -6.82
N ASP A 118 4.61 -3.22 -5.99
CA ASP A 118 5.80 -2.84 -5.22
C ASP A 118 7.03 -2.92 -6.14
N ILE A 119 7.62 -1.78 -6.49
CA ILE A 119 8.74 -1.75 -7.45
C ILE A 119 10.11 -1.94 -6.80
N GLN A 120 10.25 -1.75 -5.48
CA GLN A 120 11.52 -1.96 -4.77
C GLN A 120 11.96 -3.41 -4.90
N ARG A 121 11.05 -4.37 -4.75
CA ARG A 121 11.40 -5.80 -4.81
C ARG A 121 12.05 -6.20 -6.14
N PRO A 122 11.44 -5.99 -7.32
CA PRO A 122 12.07 -6.35 -8.59
C PRO A 122 13.35 -5.55 -8.84
N ILE A 123 13.42 -4.27 -8.44
CA ILE A 123 14.66 -3.50 -8.57
C ILE A 123 15.78 -4.08 -7.71
N CYS A 124 15.52 -4.44 -6.46
CA CYS A 124 16.55 -5.03 -5.59
C CYS A 124 17.01 -6.39 -6.12
N VAL A 125 16.08 -7.27 -6.47
CA VAL A 125 16.40 -8.67 -6.81
C VAL A 125 16.87 -8.81 -8.25
N ASP A 126 16.16 -8.24 -9.21
CA ASP A 126 16.38 -8.51 -10.63
C ASP A 126 17.41 -7.55 -11.24
N VAL A 127 17.39 -6.27 -10.82
CA VAL A 127 18.34 -5.26 -11.33
C VAL A 127 19.64 -5.27 -10.55
N PHE A 128 19.57 -5.20 -9.21
CA PHE A 128 20.77 -5.09 -8.37
C PHE A 128 21.30 -6.43 -7.86
N GLN A 129 20.56 -7.53 -8.03
CA GLN A 129 20.95 -8.86 -7.53
C GLN A 129 21.22 -8.88 -6.01
N GLU A 130 20.44 -8.08 -5.28
CA GLU A 130 20.54 -7.87 -3.85
C GLU A 130 19.39 -8.56 -3.12
N ASN A 131 19.74 -9.39 -2.14
CA ASN A 131 18.76 -10.14 -1.34
C ASN A 131 18.18 -9.33 -0.18
N ARG A 132 18.61 -8.09 -0.01
CA ARG A 132 18.14 -7.15 1.03
C ARG A 132 17.29 -6.05 0.40
N GLN A 133 16.46 -5.41 1.22
CA GLN A 133 15.78 -4.19 0.82
C GLN A 133 16.77 -3.02 0.76
N ILE A 134 16.71 -2.26 -0.33
CA ILE A 134 17.54 -1.08 -0.59
C ILE A 134 16.65 0.16 -0.44
N SER A 135 17.16 1.21 0.19
CA SER A 135 16.42 2.48 0.31
C SER A 135 16.28 3.18 -1.04
N LEU A 136 15.28 4.04 -1.22
CA LEU A 136 15.10 4.81 -2.45
C LEU A 136 16.38 5.60 -2.81
N LYS A 137 16.94 6.32 -1.83
CA LYS A 137 18.20 7.08 -1.98
C LYS A 137 19.37 6.22 -2.46
N GLU A 138 19.53 5.05 -1.86
CA GLU A 138 20.60 4.12 -2.22
C GLU A 138 20.37 3.55 -3.63
N ALA A 139 19.13 3.20 -3.99
CA ALA A 139 18.78 2.73 -5.33
C ALA A 139 19.02 3.78 -6.42
N LEU A 140 18.71 5.06 -6.16
CA LEU A 140 19.03 6.18 -7.05
C LEU A 140 20.55 6.27 -7.26
N THR A 141 21.31 6.20 -6.16
CA THR A 141 22.79 6.26 -6.19
C THR A 141 23.38 5.09 -6.99
N MET A 142 22.93 3.87 -6.73
CA MET A 142 23.36 2.67 -7.45
C MET A 142 23.00 2.72 -8.93
N SER A 143 21.87 3.36 -9.27
CA SER A 143 21.46 3.59 -10.65
C SER A 143 22.18 4.76 -11.33
N GLY A 144 23.01 5.53 -10.63
CA GLY A 144 23.58 6.77 -11.16
C GLY A 144 22.51 7.79 -11.57
N ILE A 145 21.36 7.80 -10.88
CA ILE A 145 20.29 8.78 -11.06
C ILE A 145 20.48 9.88 -10.01
N GLU A 146 20.53 11.13 -10.46
CA GLU A 146 20.50 12.27 -9.55
C GLU A 146 19.11 12.39 -8.89
N GLN A 147 19.13 12.55 -7.57
CA GLN A 147 17.93 12.79 -6.77
C GLN A 147 17.38 14.17 -7.11
N ASP A 148 16.12 14.23 -7.53
CA ASP A 148 15.41 15.50 -7.65
C ASP A 148 14.81 15.87 -6.30
N GLY A 149 14.92 17.15 -5.95
CA GLY A 149 14.28 17.71 -4.78
C GLY A 149 14.76 17.12 -3.45
N GLU A 150 13.91 17.21 -2.43
CA GLU A 150 14.23 16.85 -1.06
C GLU A 150 13.75 15.44 -0.71
N LEU A 151 14.54 14.72 0.08
CA LEU A 151 14.10 13.45 0.65
C LEU A 151 12.95 13.69 1.61
N HIS A 152 11.98 12.78 1.64
CA HIS A 152 10.79 12.85 2.49
C HIS A 152 9.82 13.98 2.10
N SER A 153 9.89 14.44 0.85
CA SER A 153 8.74 15.05 0.17
C SER A 153 8.10 13.99 -0.71
N ALA A 154 6.84 13.66 -0.44
CA ALA A 154 6.11 12.64 -1.21
C ALA A 154 6.13 12.94 -2.72
N GLY A 155 6.03 14.22 -3.10
CA GLY A 155 6.07 14.62 -4.51
C GLY A 155 7.41 14.32 -5.18
N ASP A 156 8.52 14.60 -4.50
CA ASP A 156 9.87 14.38 -5.03
C ASP A 156 10.22 12.89 -5.01
N ASP A 157 9.87 12.17 -3.94
CA ASP A 157 10.09 10.73 -3.82
C ASP A 157 9.26 9.93 -4.85
N ALA A 158 8.05 10.37 -5.18
CA ALA A 158 7.27 9.77 -6.28
C ALA A 158 7.95 9.96 -7.65
N VAL A 159 8.51 11.15 -7.93
CA VAL A 159 9.25 11.42 -9.19
C VAL A 159 10.52 10.59 -9.25
N ASN A 160 11.30 10.55 -8.17
CA ASN A 160 12.52 9.76 -8.08
C ASN A 160 12.25 8.25 -8.24
N THR A 161 11.18 7.76 -7.62
CA THR A 161 10.68 6.39 -7.81
C THR A 161 10.28 6.13 -9.27
N ALA A 162 9.62 7.09 -9.93
CA ALA A 162 9.26 6.97 -11.34
C ALA A 162 10.47 6.96 -12.28
N LYS A 163 11.55 7.70 -11.97
CA LYS A 163 12.81 7.61 -12.72
C LYS A 163 13.40 6.20 -12.67
N LEU A 164 13.39 5.57 -11.49
CA LEU A 164 13.83 4.18 -11.33
C LEU A 164 12.95 3.20 -12.12
N LEU A 165 11.63 3.39 -12.10
CA LEU A 165 10.69 2.59 -12.90
C LEU A 165 10.99 2.72 -14.39
N VAL A 166 11.08 3.94 -14.92
CA VAL A 166 11.35 4.19 -16.35
C VAL A 166 12.68 3.59 -16.78
N LYS A 167 13.74 3.77 -15.98
CA LYS A 167 15.07 3.25 -16.28
C LYS A 167 15.09 1.72 -16.36
N ASN A 168 14.36 1.06 -15.47
CA ASN A 168 14.41 -0.39 -15.30
C ASN A 168 13.15 -1.10 -15.83
N ILE A 169 12.34 -0.45 -16.67
CA ILE A 169 11.04 -0.98 -17.09
C ILE A 169 11.15 -2.35 -17.80
N LYS A 170 12.28 -2.60 -18.49
CA LYS A 170 12.53 -3.87 -19.18
C LYS A 170 12.67 -5.05 -18.23
N ASP A 171 13.08 -4.79 -17.00
CA ASP A 171 13.30 -5.78 -15.95
C ASP A 171 12.10 -5.85 -14.98
N ILE A 172 11.15 -4.90 -15.08
CA ILE A 172 9.98 -4.82 -14.21
C ILE A 172 8.74 -5.31 -14.96
N VAL A 173 8.21 -6.45 -14.54
CA VAL A 173 6.92 -6.97 -15.02
C VAL A 173 5.80 -6.44 -14.13
N ALA A 174 5.09 -5.43 -14.60
CA ALA A 174 3.91 -4.92 -13.90
C ALA A 174 2.73 -5.90 -14.01
N THR A 175 2.04 -6.12 -12.89
CA THR A 175 0.94 -7.07 -12.79
C THR A 175 -0.37 -6.37 -12.49
N THR A 176 -1.46 -6.95 -12.98
CA THR A 176 -2.82 -6.55 -12.61
C THR A 176 -3.26 -7.32 -11.37
N SER A 177 -4.05 -6.70 -10.51
CA SER A 177 -4.55 -7.33 -9.28
C SER A 177 -6.00 -6.93 -9.03
N GLU A 178 -6.86 -7.93 -8.85
CA GLU A 178 -8.28 -7.74 -8.50
C GLU A 178 -8.46 -7.27 -7.05
N ASP A 179 -7.53 -7.65 -6.15
CA ASP A 179 -7.50 -7.18 -4.75
C ASP A 179 -6.08 -6.74 -4.39
N PRO A 180 -5.71 -5.47 -4.66
CA PRO A 180 -4.36 -4.97 -4.41
C PRO A 180 -3.97 -5.05 -2.92
N PHE A 181 -4.95 -5.04 -2.02
CA PHE A 181 -4.70 -5.07 -0.58
C PHE A 181 -4.41 -6.47 -0.04
N ALA A 182 -4.66 -7.53 -0.81
CA ALA A 182 -4.30 -8.90 -0.42
C ALA A 182 -2.78 -9.10 -0.26
N GLN A 183 -1.98 -8.15 -0.74
CA GLN A 183 -0.52 -8.14 -0.65
C GLN A 183 0.01 -7.66 0.71
N ILE A 184 -0.85 -7.09 1.58
CA ILE A 184 -0.43 -6.49 2.84
C ILE A 184 -1.23 -7.00 4.05
N ILE A 185 -0.61 -6.88 5.23
CA ILE A 185 -1.26 -7.11 6.53
C ILE A 185 -1.52 -5.73 7.16
N CYS A 186 -2.77 -5.42 7.48
CA CYS A 186 -3.16 -4.11 8.00
C CYS A 186 -4.39 -4.21 8.90
N ALA A 187 -5.08 -3.09 9.18
CA ALA A 187 -6.33 -3.13 9.92
C ALA A 187 -7.42 -3.94 9.20
N LEU A 188 -7.49 -3.84 7.87
CA LEU A 188 -8.50 -4.51 7.05
C LEU A 188 -8.13 -5.93 6.61
N TYR A 189 -6.84 -6.28 6.62
CA TYR A 189 -6.36 -7.59 6.16
C TYR A 189 -5.47 -8.23 7.21
N LYS A 190 -5.74 -9.50 7.54
CA LYS A 190 -5.00 -10.28 8.54
C LYS A 190 -4.61 -11.62 7.95
N ASN A 191 -3.51 -12.19 8.44
CA ASN A 191 -3.18 -13.58 8.11
C ASN A 191 -4.04 -14.53 8.92
N CYS A 192 -4.58 -15.54 8.26
CA CYS A 192 -5.13 -16.68 8.98
C CYS A 192 -4.01 -17.39 9.75
N PHE A 193 -4.23 -17.66 11.03
CA PHE A 193 -3.26 -18.36 11.90
C PHE A 193 -3.05 -19.83 11.53
N ILE A 194 -3.92 -20.40 10.69
CA ILE A 194 -3.85 -21.81 10.29
C ILE A 194 -3.14 -21.96 8.94
N CYS A 195 -3.61 -21.28 7.89
CA CYS A 195 -3.04 -21.43 6.54
C CYS A 195 -2.08 -20.31 6.14
N GLY A 196 -1.91 -19.27 6.95
CA GLY A 196 -1.05 -18.12 6.63
C GLY A 196 -1.61 -17.17 5.57
N LYS A 197 -2.72 -17.52 4.89
CA LYS A 197 -3.32 -16.70 3.82
C LYS A 197 -3.78 -15.34 4.35
N THR A 198 -3.41 -14.27 3.65
CA THR A 198 -3.97 -12.93 3.85
C THR A 198 -5.47 -12.93 3.53
N THR A 199 -6.29 -12.54 4.49
CA THR A 199 -7.76 -12.58 4.43
C THR A 199 -8.31 -11.25 4.92
N ARG A 200 -9.38 -10.75 4.31
CA ARG A 200 -10.08 -9.56 4.83
C ARG A 200 -10.55 -9.84 6.26
N HIS A 201 -10.42 -8.87 7.15
CA HIS A 201 -10.81 -8.99 8.55
C HIS A 201 -12.29 -9.39 8.68
N ASN A 202 -13.13 -8.87 7.79
CA ASN A 202 -14.55 -9.19 7.74
C ASN A 202 -14.86 -10.60 7.23
N ASP A 203 -13.91 -11.25 6.56
CA ASP A 203 -14.04 -12.62 6.04
C ASP A 203 -13.43 -13.66 7.01
N LEU A 204 -12.88 -13.20 8.13
CA LEU A 204 -12.49 -14.08 9.23
C LEU A 204 -13.74 -14.65 9.91
N HIS A 205 -13.61 -15.89 10.38
CA HIS A 205 -14.66 -16.62 11.07
C HIS A 205 -15.10 -15.90 12.34
N LEU A 206 -16.42 -15.82 12.54
CA LEU A 206 -17.06 -15.28 13.73
C LEU A 206 -17.32 -16.41 14.73
N ASN A 207 -16.81 -16.29 15.95
CA ASN A 207 -17.20 -17.23 17.00
C ASN A 207 -18.67 -17.01 17.43
N GLU A 208 -19.17 -17.92 18.27
CA GLU A 208 -20.53 -17.89 18.82
C GLU A 208 -20.88 -16.59 19.56
N LYS A 209 -19.87 -15.84 20.01
CA LYS A 209 -20.03 -14.54 20.68
C LYS A 209 -20.01 -13.35 19.71
N GLY A 210 -20.05 -13.60 18.40
CA GLY A 210 -19.99 -12.58 17.36
C GLY A 210 -18.62 -11.88 17.24
N LYS A 211 -17.55 -12.43 17.81
CA LYS A 211 -16.20 -11.87 17.71
C LYS A 211 -15.41 -12.55 16.60
N LYS A 212 -14.71 -11.75 15.79
CA LYS A 212 -13.79 -12.25 14.77
C LYS A 212 -12.67 -13.05 15.41
N THR A 213 -12.42 -14.24 14.86
CA THR A 213 -11.29 -15.10 15.22
C THR A 213 -10.11 -14.83 14.29
N ASN A 214 -8.92 -15.35 14.60
CA ASN A 214 -7.76 -15.24 13.70
C ASN A 214 -7.72 -16.36 12.63
N ARG A 215 -8.89 -16.90 12.26
CA ARG A 215 -9.02 -18.02 11.32
C ARG A 215 -9.94 -17.62 10.17
N CYS A 216 -9.60 -17.97 8.93
CA CYS A 216 -10.53 -17.82 7.82
C CYS A 216 -11.64 -18.88 7.91
N ASN A 217 -12.78 -18.62 7.27
CA ASN A 217 -13.95 -19.52 7.28
C ASN A 217 -13.58 -20.94 6.82
N THR A 218 -12.87 -21.07 5.69
CA THR A 218 -12.47 -22.37 5.14
C THR A 218 -11.60 -23.19 6.11
N CYS A 219 -10.64 -22.56 6.80
CA CYS A 219 -9.85 -23.28 7.79
C CYS A 219 -10.65 -23.66 9.03
N TRP A 220 -11.63 -22.83 9.41
CA TRP A 220 -12.51 -23.16 10.53
C TRP A 220 -13.43 -24.33 10.19
N GLU A 221 -14.07 -24.32 9.03
CA GLU A 221 -14.94 -25.40 8.53
C GLU A 221 -14.20 -26.73 8.52
N ARG A 222 -13.00 -26.76 7.91
CA ARG A 222 -12.16 -27.96 7.87
C ARG A 222 -11.83 -28.52 9.26
N ILE A 223 -11.41 -27.65 10.20
CA ILE A 223 -11.09 -28.08 11.57
C ILE A 223 -12.34 -28.62 12.28
N ASN A 224 -13.49 -28.01 12.04
CA ASN A 224 -14.74 -28.43 12.67
C ASN A 224 -15.20 -29.80 12.15
N GLU A 225 -15.09 -30.03 10.83
CA GLU A 225 -15.34 -31.33 10.21
C GLU A 225 -14.40 -32.42 10.76
N GLU A 226 -13.10 -32.14 10.86
CA GLU A 226 -12.11 -33.06 11.42
C GLU A 226 -12.40 -33.40 12.89
N ASN A 227 -12.80 -32.41 13.70
CA ASN A 227 -13.15 -32.63 15.10
C ASN A 227 -14.43 -33.47 15.23
N LEU A 228 -15.45 -33.20 14.40
CA LEU A 228 -16.69 -33.97 14.39
C LEU A 228 -16.43 -35.44 13.99
N ALA A 229 -15.59 -35.67 12.98
CA ALA A 229 -15.18 -37.01 12.58
C ALA A 229 -14.49 -37.78 13.73
N LYS A 230 -13.56 -37.14 14.44
CA LYS A 230 -12.88 -37.74 15.60
C LYS A 230 -13.82 -38.05 16.76
N GLU A 231 -14.80 -37.19 17.03
CA GLU A 231 -15.81 -37.46 18.06
C GLU A 231 -16.70 -38.66 17.70
N LEU A 232 -17.07 -38.81 16.42
CA LEU A 232 -17.87 -39.93 15.93
C LEU A 232 -17.08 -41.26 15.99
N GLU A 233 -15.81 -41.25 15.61
CA GLU A 233 -14.91 -42.41 15.75
C GLU A 233 -14.69 -42.80 17.22
N GLY A 234 -14.49 -41.82 18.11
CA GLY A 234 -14.38 -42.06 19.55
C GLY A 234 -15.65 -42.69 20.15
N LYS A 235 -16.83 -42.22 19.76
CA LYS A 235 -18.12 -42.79 20.18
C LYS A 235 -18.38 -44.17 19.59
N ALA A 236 -17.91 -44.45 18.37
CA ALA A 236 -18.00 -45.77 17.76
C ALA A 236 -17.12 -46.80 18.51
N ASN A 237 -15.90 -46.41 18.92
CA ASN A 237 -14.99 -47.29 19.66
C ASN A 237 -15.46 -47.61 21.10
N ILE A 238 -16.22 -46.71 21.73
CA ILE A 238 -16.81 -46.95 23.08
C ILE A 238 -17.97 -47.95 23.04
N LYS A 239 -18.65 -48.12 21.89
CA LYS A 239 -19.77 -49.06 21.74
C LYS A 239 -19.37 -50.50 21.40
N VAL A 240 -18.07 -50.76 21.18
CA VAL A 240 -17.53 -52.08 20.77
C VAL A 240 -16.75 -52.76 21.91
N GLN A 241 -16.71 -52.16 23.11
CA GLN A 241 -16.26 -52.78 24.36
C GLN A 241 -17.45 -53.17 25.23
#